data_AF-A0A8K0CUX3-F1
#
_entry.id   AF-A0A8K0CUX3-F1
#
_cell.length_a   1.000
_cell.length_b   1.000
_cell.length_c   1.000
_cell.angle_alpha   90.00
_cell.angle_beta   90.00
_cell.angle_gamma   90.00
#
_symmetry.space_group_name_H-M   'P 1'
#
loop_
_entity.id
_entity.type
_entity.pdbx_description
1 polymer ?
#
loop_
_entity_poly.entity_id
_entity_poly.type
_entity_poly.pdbx_seq_one_letter_code
_entity_poly.pdbx_strand_id
1 'polypeptide(L)'
;MKPPYDSRRYGKRKFPSGLIRRGELLEVWHNKSDKEKRIDALHAYIVQKLKLHDCTETVKDILRKKKHTPTTAKAVGRPAKRYSESSDVTKRRRIHTLLDKSAEELSFAAQMTLRAQGLRTVAEMVKRVSECSENAQQLKKAK
;
A
#
# COMPACT_ATOMS: atom_id res chain seq x y z
N MET A 1 -25.08 15.54 10.54
CA MET A 1 -24.87 16.68 9.62
C MET A 1 -23.44 17.17 9.77
N LYS A 2 -22.67 17.28 8.68
CA LYS A 2 -21.33 17.93 8.73
C LYS A 2 -21.50 19.43 8.48
N PRO A 3 -20.79 20.31 9.20
CA PRO A 3 -20.93 21.74 9.01
C PRO A 3 -20.34 22.16 7.65
N PRO A 4 -20.90 23.21 7.00
CA PRO A 4 -20.34 23.76 5.78
C PRO A 4 -18.96 24.38 6.05
N TYR A 5 -18.07 24.25 5.07
CA TYR A 5 -16.70 24.74 5.15
C TYR A 5 -16.67 26.28 5.19
N ASP A 6 -16.23 26.85 6.31
CA ASP A 6 -16.12 28.31 6.50
C ASP A 6 -14.69 28.78 6.15
N SER A 7 -14.56 29.43 5.00
CA SER A 7 -13.29 29.93 4.47
C SER A 7 -12.75 31.17 5.19
N ARG A 8 -13.52 31.79 6.11
CA ARG A 8 -13.14 33.06 6.76
C ARG A 8 -12.17 32.92 7.94
N ARG A 9 -11.89 31.70 8.43
CA ARG A 9 -11.01 31.47 9.60
C ARG A 9 -9.52 31.36 9.30
N TYR A 10 -9.12 31.31 8.03
CA TYR A 10 -7.71 31.24 7.67
C TYR A 10 -7.20 32.63 7.33
N GLY A 11 -6.54 33.27 8.31
CA GLY A 11 -5.93 34.58 8.16
C GLY A 11 -5.05 34.68 6.90
N LYS A 12 -5.12 35.82 6.21
CA LYS A 12 -4.34 36.15 5.01
C LYS A 12 -2.85 36.22 5.33
N ARG A 13 -2.17 35.08 5.48
CA ARG A 13 -0.70 35.04 5.46
C ARG A 13 -0.25 35.36 4.04
N LYS A 14 0.63 36.35 3.88
CA LYS A 14 1.26 36.64 2.59
C LYS A 14 2.23 35.50 2.28
N PHE A 15 1.85 34.64 1.35
CA PHE A 15 2.70 33.55 0.85
C PHE A 15 3.56 34.04 -0.32
N PRO A 16 4.80 33.55 -0.46
CA PRO A 16 5.68 33.89 -1.57
C PRO A 16 5.04 33.51 -2.92
N SER A 17 5.23 34.36 -3.92
CA SER A 17 4.71 34.18 -5.28
C SER A 17 5.34 32.93 -5.92
N GLY A 18 4.59 31.83 -5.96
CA GLY A 18 5.04 30.54 -6.49
C GLY A 18 4.51 29.33 -5.72
N LEU A 19 4.02 29.53 -4.49
CA LEU A 19 3.38 28.47 -3.72
C LEU A 19 1.90 28.32 -4.14
N ILE A 20 1.50 27.13 -4.60
CA ILE A 20 0.08 26.84 -4.87
C ILE A 20 -0.69 26.94 -3.56
N ARG A 21 -1.64 27.87 -3.47
CA ARG A 21 -2.55 27.93 -2.33
C ARG A 21 -3.52 26.75 -2.41
N ARG A 22 -3.59 25.97 -1.33
CA ARG A 22 -4.51 24.83 -1.23
C ARG A 22 -5.96 25.23 -1.51
N GLY A 23 -6.39 26.41 -1.07
CA GLY A 23 -7.73 26.95 -1.33
C GLY A 23 -8.00 27.16 -2.81
N GLU A 24 -7.11 27.86 -3.52
CA GLU A 24 -7.24 28.16 -4.96
C GLU A 24 -7.24 26.88 -5.81
N LEU A 25 -6.38 25.92 -5.50
CA LEU A 25 -6.37 24.62 -6.17
C LEU A 25 -7.68 23.83 -5.92
N LEU A 26 -8.21 23.91 -4.70
CA LEU A 26 -9.46 23.24 -4.34
C LEU A 26 -10.67 23.90 -5.01
N GLU A 27 -10.66 25.20 -5.25
CA GLU A 27 -11.71 25.90 -6.02
C GLU A 27 -11.78 25.39 -7.47
N VAL A 28 -10.63 25.25 -8.14
CA VAL A 28 -10.55 24.65 -9.48
C VAL A 28 -10.96 23.17 -9.45
N TRP A 29 -10.56 22.43 -8.42
CA TRP A 29 -10.90 21.02 -8.24
C TRP A 29 -12.39 20.77 -7.95
N HIS A 30 -13.04 21.67 -7.20
CA HIS A 30 -14.45 21.57 -6.83
C HIS A 30 -15.41 22.16 -7.86
N ASN A 31 -14.89 22.70 -8.97
CA ASN A 31 -15.73 23.13 -10.08
C ASN A 31 -16.59 21.95 -10.59
N LYS A 32 -17.90 22.17 -10.71
CA LYS A 32 -18.91 21.15 -11.04
C LYS A 32 -18.95 20.81 -12.54
N SER A 33 -18.02 21.32 -13.33
CA SER A 33 -17.91 21.05 -14.77
C SER A 33 -17.54 19.59 -15.08
N ASP A 34 -17.66 19.20 -16.35
CA ASP A 34 -17.25 17.90 -16.88
C ASP A 34 -15.83 17.52 -16.41
N LYS A 35 -15.64 16.24 -16.12
CA LYS A 35 -14.38 15.69 -15.58
C LYS A 35 -13.17 16.10 -16.40
N GLU A 36 -13.31 16.13 -17.73
CA GLU A 36 -12.23 16.45 -18.66
C GLU A 36 -11.88 17.93 -18.63
N LYS A 37 -12.88 18.81 -18.67
CA LYS A 37 -12.71 20.27 -18.49
C LYS A 37 -12.05 20.61 -17.16
N ARG A 38 -12.37 19.87 -16.10
CA ARG A 38 -11.70 20.03 -14.79
C ARG A 38 -10.23 19.62 -14.83
N ILE A 39 -9.90 18.51 -15.49
CA ILE A 39 -8.51 18.05 -15.62
C ILE A 39 -7.70 19.07 -16.41
N ASP A 40 -8.23 19.60 -17.51
CA ASP A 40 -7.55 20.62 -18.31
C ASP A 40 -7.38 21.94 -17.54
N ALA A 41 -8.39 22.36 -16.76
CA ALA A 41 -8.28 23.54 -15.90
C ALA A 41 -7.22 23.37 -14.79
N LEU A 42 -7.15 22.20 -14.16
CA LEU A 42 -6.14 21.87 -13.17
C LEU A 42 -4.74 21.78 -13.77
N HIS A 43 -4.62 21.18 -14.96
CA HIS A 43 -3.38 21.07 -15.71
C HIS A 43 -2.82 22.46 -16.04
N ALA A 44 -3.64 23.32 -16.65
CA ALA A 44 -3.26 24.69 -16.98
C ALA A 44 -2.83 25.47 -15.73
N TYR A 45 -3.58 25.35 -14.63
CA TYR A 45 -3.28 26.01 -13.37
C TYR A 45 -1.94 25.54 -12.77
N ILE A 46 -1.67 24.23 -12.76
CA ILE A 46 -0.44 23.66 -12.20
C ILE A 46 0.78 24.04 -13.05
N VAL A 47 0.68 23.92 -14.38
CA VAL A 47 1.77 24.25 -15.31
C VAL A 47 2.12 25.74 -15.21
N GLN A 48 1.11 26.61 -15.20
CA GLN A 48 1.31 28.07 -15.12
C GLN A 48 1.88 28.51 -13.77
N LYS A 49 1.42 27.93 -12.65
CA LYS A 49 1.87 28.34 -11.31
C LYS A 49 3.25 27.78 -10.94
N LEU A 50 3.56 26.57 -11.38
CA LEU A 50 4.84 25.91 -11.08
C LEU A 50 5.88 26.08 -12.21
N LYS A 51 5.53 26.80 -13.28
CA LYS A 51 6.37 27.00 -14.48
C LYS A 51 6.87 25.68 -15.09
N LEU A 52 6.04 24.64 -15.05
CA LEU A 52 6.38 23.28 -15.50
C LEU A 52 6.12 23.09 -17.01
N HIS A 53 6.65 23.98 -17.83
CA HIS A 53 6.40 23.99 -19.28
C HIS A 53 7.00 22.76 -19.99
N ASP A 54 8.06 22.18 -19.43
CA ASP A 54 8.77 21.04 -20.04
C ASP A 54 8.14 19.67 -19.69
N CYS A 55 7.19 19.63 -18.75
CA CYS A 55 6.60 18.39 -18.25
C CYS A 55 5.07 18.34 -18.42
N THR A 56 4.54 19.10 -19.37
CA THR A 56 3.10 19.28 -19.61
C THR A 56 2.37 17.95 -19.80
N GLU A 57 2.84 17.10 -20.71
CA GLU A 57 2.20 15.80 -20.99
C GLU A 57 2.27 14.86 -19.79
N THR A 58 3.39 14.84 -19.07
CA THR A 58 3.55 14.04 -17.86
C THR A 58 2.58 14.45 -16.75
N VAL A 59 2.39 15.77 -16.55
CA VAL A 59 1.43 16.29 -15.56
C VAL A 59 0.00 15.94 -15.97
N LYS A 60 -0.34 16.06 -17.26
CA LYS A 60 -1.67 15.72 -17.78
C LYS A 60 -1.97 14.23 -17.59
N ASP A 61 -1.00 13.38 -17.88
CA ASP A 61 -1.07 11.94 -17.66
C ASP A 61 -1.25 11.56 -16.20
N ILE A 62 -0.53 12.22 -15.27
CA ILE A 62 -0.69 11.98 -13.83
C ILE A 62 -2.10 12.37 -13.35
N LEU A 63 -2.65 13.47 -13.86
CA LEU A 63 -4.02 13.91 -13.53
C LEU A 63 -5.09 12.99 -14.12
N ARG A 64 -4.84 12.40 -15.30
CA ARG A 64 -5.72 11.42 -15.95
C ARG A 64 -5.65 10.03 -15.32
N LYS A 65 -4.44 9.60 -14.92
CA LYS A 65 -4.19 8.31 -14.29
C LYS A 65 -4.77 8.31 -12.87
N LYS A 66 -5.97 7.76 -12.74
CA LYS A 66 -6.60 7.41 -11.47
C LYS A 66 -5.73 6.34 -10.80
N LYS A 67 -4.70 6.76 -10.05
CA LYS A 67 -3.80 5.94 -9.20
C LYS A 67 -3.93 4.43 -9.44
N HIS A 68 -3.08 3.85 -10.28
CA HIS A 68 -2.64 2.47 -10.04
C HIS A 68 -1.70 2.49 -8.84
N THR A 69 -2.22 2.82 -7.66
CA THR A 69 -1.71 2.13 -6.48
C THR A 69 -2.08 0.65 -6.69
N PRO A 70 -1.23 -0.32 -6.31
CA PRO A 70 -1.68 -1.69 -6.09
C PRO A 70 -2.67 -1.65 -4.92
N THR A 71 -3.87 -1.18 -5.24
CA THR A 71 -5.01 -1.11 -4.38
C THR A 71 -5.44 -2.55 -4.36
N THR A 72 -5.11 -3.25 -3.28
CA THR A 72 -5.89 -4.40 -2.84
C THR A 72 -7.35 -4.05 -3.16
N ALA A 73 -7.94 -4.78 -4.11
CA ALA A 73 -9.33 -4.58 -4.47
C ALA A 73 -10.10 -4.45 -3.16
N LYS A 74 -10.89 -3.38 -2.99
CA LYS A 74 -11.73 -3.23 -1.80
C LYS A 74 -12.64 -4.45 -1.78
N ALA A 75 -12.23 -5.49 -1.05
CA ALA A 75 -12.94 -6.74 -0.97
C ALA A 75 -14.31 -6.39 -0.40
N VAL A 76 -15.33 -6.47 -1.24
CA VAL A 76 -16.72 -6.28 -0.81
C VAL A 76 -17.03 -7.48 0.07
N GLY A 77 -17.04 -7.27 1.39
CA GLY A 77 -17.23 -8.36 2.35
C GLY A 77 -16.88 -7.97 3.78
N ARG A 78 -17.15 -8.90 4.71
CA ARG A 78 -16.78 -8.75 6.13
C ARG A 78 -15.25 -8.63 6.25
N PRO A 79 -14.74 -7.67 7.05
CA PRO A 79 -13.30 -7.57 7.31
C PRO A 79 -12.73 -8.92 7.77
N ALA A 80 -11.66 -9.36 7.11
CA ALA A 80 -11.01 -10.62 7.47
C ALA A 80 -10.36 -10.47 8.86
N LYS A 81 -10.67 -11.40 9.77
CA LYS A 81 -9.99 -11.50 11.07
C LYS A 81 -8.51 -11.81 10.88
N ARG A 82 -7.67 -11.30 11.78
CA ARG A 82 -6.26 -11.70 11.85
C ARG A 82 -6.17 -13.21 12.10
N TYR A 83 -5.09 -13.82 11.63
CA TYR A 83 -4.92 -15.26 11.77
C TYR A 83 -4.93 -15.69 13.26
N SER A 84 -4.26 -14.94 14.15
CA SER A 84 -4.22 -15.19 15.59
C SER A 84 -5.62 -15.24 16.23
N GLU A 85 -6.52 -14.36 15.79
CA GLU A 85 -7.90 -14.17 16.29
C GLU A 85 -8.93 -15.12 15.64
N SER A 86 -8.51 -15.93 14.67
CA SER A 86 -9.39 -16.85 13.96
C SER A 86 -9.62 -18.13 14.78
N SER A 87 -10.79 -18.74 14.65
CA SER A 87 -11.07 -20.05 15.26
C SER A 87 -10.18 -21.15 14.68
N ASP A 88 -9.96 -22.22 15.44
CA ASP A 88 -9.09 -23.33 15.02
C ASP A 88 -9.57 -23.99 13.73
N VAL A 89 -10.88 -24.12 13.53
CA VAL A 89 -11.48 -24.61 12.28
C VAL A 89 -11.06 -23.73 11.09
N THR A 90 -11.09 -22.41 11.26
CA THR A 90 -10.70 -21.47 10.21
C THR A 90 -9.20 -21.52 9.94
N LYS A 91 -8.38 -21.63 11.00
CA LYS A 91 -6.93 -21.80 10.89
C LYS A 91 -6.57 -23.07 10.12
N ARG A 92 -7.19 -24.21 10.45
CA ARG A 92 -7.01 -25.48 9.72
C ARG A 92 -7.35 -25.35 8.25
N ARG A 93 -8.49 -24.73 7.90
CA ARG A 93 -8.86 -24.48 6.50
C ARG A 93 -7.83 -23.63 5.75
N ARG A 94 -7.29 -22.59 6.40
CA ARG A 94 -6.23 -21.75 5.81
C ARG A 94 -4.92 -22.53 5.64
N ILE A 95 -4.52 -23.32 6.63
CA ILE A 95 -3.33 -24.17 6.55
C ILE A 95 -3.49 -25.22 5.46
N HIS A 96 -4.69 -25.77 5.24
CA HIS A 96 -4.91 -26.80 4.22
C HIS A 96 -4.42 -26.36 2.84
N THR A 97 -4.67 -25.10 2.46
CA THR A 97 -4.16 -24.56 1.18
C THR A 97 -2.63 -24.46 1.09
N LEU A 98 -1.93 -24.57 2.22
CA LEU A 98 -0.48 -24.60 2.29
C LEU A 98 0.08 -26.02 2.32
N LEU A 99 -0.73 -27.03 2.64
CA LEU A 99 -0.30 -28.43 2.66
C LEU A 99 -0.02 -28.98 1.26
N ASP A 100 -0.62 -28.37 0.23
CA ASP A 100 -0.38 -28.74 -1.17
C ASP A 100 1.00 -28.26 -1.69
N LYS A 101 1.71 -27.42 -0.91
CA LYS A 101 3.01 -26.85 -1.30
C LYS A 101 4.17 -27.69 -0.79
N SER A 102 5.31 -27.62 -1.48
CA SER A 102 6.50 -28.34 -1.05
C SER A 102 7.11 -27.73 0.22
N ALA A 103 7.79 -28.54 1.02
CA ALA A 103 8.49 -28.06 2.21
C ALA A 103 9.57 -27.00 1.88
N GLU A 104 10.21 -27.13 0.72
CA GLU A 104 11.18 -26.16 0.19
C GLU A 104 10.52 -24.81 -0.10
N GLU A 105 9.36 -24.80 -0.76
CA GLU A 105 8.61 -23.57 -1.04
C GLU A 105 8.17 -22.85 0.24
N LEU A 106 7.68 -23.63 1.21
CA LEU A 106 7.23 -23.09 2.50
C LEU A 106 8.40 -22.51 3.30
N SER A 107 9.52 -23.22 3.37
CA SER A 107 10.72 -22.75 4.08
C SER A 107 11.32 -21.52 3.39
N PHE A 108 11.37 -21.48 2.06
CA PHE A 108 11.83 -20.31 1.31
C PHE A 108 10.94 -19.09 1.53
N ALA A 109 9.62 -19.25 1.46
CA ALA A 109 8.67 -18.17 1.73
C ALA A 109 8.79 -17.63 3.17
N ALA A 110 8.98 -18.53 4.15
CA ALA A 110 9.22 -18.14 5.54
C ALA A 110 10.52 -17.33 5.68
N GLN A 111 11.62 -17.79 5.06
CA GLN A 111 12.89 -17.06 5.06
C GLN A 111 12.77 -15.67 4.45
N MET A 112 12.10 -15.53 3.30
CA MET A 112 11.88 -14.22 2.66
C MET A 112 11.12 -13.25 3.57
N THR A 113 10.07 -13.74 4.22
CA THR A 113 9.25 -12.94 5.14
C THR A 113 10.05 -12.48 6.35
N LEU A 114 10.84 -13.38 6.96
CA LEU A 114 11.69 -13.06 8.11
C LEU A 114 12.79 -12.04 7.76
N ARG A 115 13.42 -12.18 6.59
CA ARG A 115 14.41 -11.21 6.11
C ARG A 115 13.80 -9.83 5.87
N ALA A 116 12.59 -9.76 5.31
CA ALA A 116 11.86 -8.52 5.12
C ALA A 116 11.51 -7.84 6.47
N GLN A 117 11.32 -8.61 7.53
CA GLN A 117 11.11 -8.12 8.89
C GLN A 117 12.42 -7.77 9.63
N GLY A 118 13.59 -7.98 9.01
CA GLY A 118 14.90 -7.75 9.64
C GLY A 118 15.39 -8.90 10.53
N LEU A 119 14.65 -9.99 10.65
CA LEU A 119 14.97 -11.15 11.48
C LEU A 119 15.91 -12.14 10.76
N ARG A 120 17.13 -11.68 10.43
CA ARG A 120 18.10 -12.44 9.64
C ARG A 120 18.55 -13.73 10.32
N THR A 121 18.81 -13.69 11.62
CA THR A 121 19.24 -14.85 12.42
C THR A 121 18.18 -15.95 12.41
N VAL A 122 16.91 -15.60 12.61
CA VAL A 122 15.78 -16.56 12.56
C VAL A 122 15.64 -17.15 11.16
N ALA A 123 15.80 -16.35 10.11
CA ALA A 123 15.77 -16.85 8.73
C ALA A 123 16.89 -17.87 8.46
N GLU A 124 18.10 -17.65 8.99
CA GLU A 124 19.20 -18.61 8.90
C GLU A 124 18.91 -19.90 9.67
N MET A 125 18.31 -19.81 10.85
CA MET A 125 17.87 -21.01 11.59
C MET A 125 16.84 -21.82 10.79
N VAL A 126 15.84 -21.15 10.19
CA VAL A 126 14.85 -21.82 9.33
C VAL A 126 15.53 -22.52 8.15
N LYS A 127 16.50 -21.86 7.51
CA LYS A 127 17.29 -22.44 6.41
C LYS A 127 18.02 -23.72 6.88
N ARG A 128 18.74 -23.65 8.00
CA ARG A 128 19.45 -24.80 8.55
C ARG A 128 18.51 -25.95 8.88
N VAL A 129 17.36 -25.65 9.50
CA VAL A 129 16.35 -26.66 9.84
C VAL A 129 15.77 -27.30 8.58
N SER A 130 15.50 -26.52 7.52
CA SER A 130 15.00 -27.08 6.25
C SER A 130 16.04 -27.92 5.51
N GLU A 131 17.33 -27.60 5.64
CA GLU A 131 18.44 -28.37 5.05
C GLU A 131 18.77 -29.64 5.86
N CYS A 132 18.42 -29.67 7.15
CA CYS A 132 18.48 -30.87 7.99
C CYS A 132 17.34 -31.84 7.65
N SER A 133 17.36 -32.34 6.42
CA SER A 133 16.50 -33.42 5.96
C SER A 133 16.97 -34.75 6.59
N GLU A 134 16.09 -35.36 7.38
CA GLU A 134 16.04 -36.77 7.82
C GLU A 134 17.02 -37.33 8.88
N ASN A 135 18.20 -36.78 9.15
CA ASN A 135 19.18 -37.48 10.03
C ASN A 135 19.24 -37.07 11.52
N ALA A 136 18.52 -36.04 11.96
CA ALA A 136 18.64 -35.54 13.34
C ALA A 136 17.82 -36.32 14.40
N GLN A 137 16.92 -37.23 13.99
CA GLN A 137 16.04 -37.96 14.93
C GLN A 137 16.60 -39.29 15.43
N GLN A 138 17.81 -39.69 15.06
CA GLN A 138 18.47 -40.85 15.67
C GLN A 138 19.14 -40.52 17.01
N LEU A 139 18.46 -39.79 17.90
CA LEU A 139 18.85 -39.77 19.31
C LEU A 139 18.47 -41.12 19.92
N LYS A 140 19.36 -42.10 19.78
CA LYS A 140 19.29 -43.35 20.56
C LYS A 140 19.32 -42.94 22.03
N LYS A 141 18.26 -43.25 22.77
CA LYS A 141 18.26 -43.12 24.23
C LYS A 141 19.43 -43.94 24.77
N ALA A 142 20.33 -43.31 25.52
CA ALA A 142 21.35 -44.01 26.28
C ALA A 142 20.64 -44.99 27.24
N LYS A 143 21.10 -46.24 27.24
CA LYS A 143 20.57 -47.33 28.04
C LYS A 143 21.11 -47.25 29.47
#